data_AF-A0A139KBZ1-F1
#
_entry.id   AF-A0A139KBZ1-F1
#
_cell.length_a   1.000
_cell.length_b   1.000
_cell.length_c   1.000
_cell.angle_alpha   90.00
_cell.angle_beta   90.00
_cell.angle_gamma   90.00
#
_symmetry.space_group_name_H-M   'P 1'
#
loop_
_entity.id
_entity.type
_entity.pdbx_description
1 polymer ?
#
loop_
_entity_poly.entity_id
_entity_poly.type
_entity_poly.pdbx_seq_one_letter_code
_entity_poly.pdbx_strand_id
1 'polypeptide(L)'
;MKNNNPQSNMKTIRNTLFLGIICAASIASSTAHELETNENSLKKSVKAQTRKEIVTFFSESLSGKTTTFDAGKPLKLSEVEHYRDVVWQLWKEANDGFKEEKLIALDTLSSASTGYWELPDSLEPNAVMPYYWGMKGTDEAGNELPLFLYLHGSGPKEREWSTGLNICRNFDDAPSVYFIPQIPNEGEYYRWWQKAKQFAWEKLLRQSLLLGKIDPNRVYVFGISEGGYGSQRLASFYADYWAAAGPMAGGEPLKNAPAENCSNIAFSLRTGDKDTGFYRNTLTGYVREAFDSLAHQHPGYFTHKIELIPGMGHSIDYRPTTPWLKQYVRNPYPKYVSWENFEMDGLYRKGFYNLYVKERSDEEGKSRTYYEMSISGNHISLKVDDVVYEATEKDQRWGIEMKFAKKYAQVHKGKVVIYLCDELVDLTEKVTLTVNGKKVFEGKVKADLKNMVNSCAVFFDPQRLYPAAIEVELK
;
A
#
# COMPACT_ATOMS: atom_id res chain seq x y z
N MET A 1 29.68 67.06 -24.57
CA MET A 1 31.00 66.45 -24.32
C MET A 1 30.94 64.99 -24.77
N LYS A 2 31.87 64.60 -25.64
CA LYS A 2 31.97 63.33 -26.40
C LYS A 2 32.45 62.18 -25.48
N ASN A 3 31.74 61.04 -25.43
CA ASN A 3 31.95 59.75 -26.13
C ASN A 3 32.90 58.72 -25.46
N ASN A 4 32.37 57.48 -25.41
CA ASN A 4 32.97 56.19 -25.77
C ASN A 4 33.83 55.37 -24.78
N ASN A 5 33.35 54.12 -24.61
CA ASN A 5 34.10 52.90 -24.30
C ASN A 5 35.22 52.63 -25.32
N PRO A 6 36.26 51.86 -24.95
CA PRO A 6 36.48 50.59 -25.68
C PRO A 6 37.09 49.40 -24.90
N GLN A 7 36.75 48.23 -25.43
CA GLN A 7 37.37 46.89 -25.49
C GLN A 7 38.77 46.58 -24.89
N SER A 8 38.84 45.41 -24.24
CA SER A 8 39.75 44.23 -24.45
C SER A 8 41.21 44.41 -24.91
N ASN A 9 42.20 43.94 -24.13
CA ASN A 9 43.00 42.72 -24.40
C ASN A 9 44.21 42.52 -23.45
N MET A 10 44.19 41.39 -22.73
CA MET A 10 45.23 40.34 -22.59
C MET A 10 46.73 40.66 -22.36
N LYS A 11 47.28 40.11 -21.26
CA LYS A 11 48.45 39.18 -21.13
C LYS A 11 48.87 39.15 -19.64
N THR A 12 49.12 38.01 -18.96
CA THR A 12 50.31 37.15 -19.16
C THR A 12 50.25 35.92 -18.21
N ILE A 13 50.22 34.69 -18.77
CA ILE A 13 51.01 33.46 -18.43
C ILE A 13 50.78 32.81 -17.03
N ARG A 14 50.44 31.52 -16.84
CA ARG A 14 51.18 30.27 -17.16
C ARG A 14 50.38 29.01 -16.73
N ASN A 15 50.55 27.88 -17.45
CA ASN A 15 50.51 26.47 -16.98
C ASN A 15 49.15 25.89 -16.49
N THR A 16 48.65 24.70 -16.84
CA THR A 16 49.20 23.49 -17.50
C THR A 16 48.04 22.68 -18.06
N LEU A 17 48.26 22.04 -19.20
CA LEU A 17 47.38 21.03 -19.80
C LEU A 17 47.49 19.71 -19.01
N PHE A 18 46.39 19.15 -18.52
CA PHE A 18 46.26 17.71 -18.27
C PHE A 18 44.82 17.25 -18.53
N LEU A 19 44.66 16.40 -19.55
CA LEU A 19 43.62 15.37 -19.66
C LEU A 19 43.59 14.58 -18.34
N GLY A 20 42.50 13.98 -17.87
CA GLY A 20 41.20 13.66 -18.42
C GLY A 20 40.54 12.64 -17.48
N ILE A 21 39.24 12.38 -17.69
CA ILE A 21 38.50 11.18 -17.28
C ILE A 21 38.74 10.71 -15.83
N ILE A 22 37.88 11.09 -14.89
CA ILE A 22 37.38 10.24 -13.78
C ILE A 22 36.17 10.98 -13.21
N CYS A 23 34.95 10.44 -13.38
CA CYS A 23 33.85 10.66 -12.43
C CYS A 23 32.63 9.73 -12.63
N ALA A 24 32.72 8.71 -13.48
CA ALA A 24 31.67 7.67 -13.57
C ALA A 24 31.99 6.41 -12.74
N ALA A 25 33.19 6.29 -12.17
CA ALA A 25 33.63 5.08 -11.45
C ALA A 25 33.39 5.12 -9.93
N SER A 26 33.25 6.32 -9.33
CA SER A 26 33.15 6.47 -7.87
C SER A 26 31.76 6.14 -7.30
N ILE A 27 30.70 6.34 -8.08
CA ILE A 27 29.33 5.99 -7.65
C ILE A 27 29.11 4.48 -7.76
N ALA A 28 29.56 3.85 -8.87
CA ALA A 28 29.51 2.41 -9.06
C ALA A 28 30.39 1.63 -8.08
N SER A 29 31.55 2.17 -7.67
CA SER A 29 32.37 1.52 -6.65
C SER A 29 31.79 1.64 -5.25
N SER A 30 31.09 2.74 -4.92
CA SER A 30 30.47 2.91 -3.60
C SER A 30 29.28 1.98 -3.40
N THR A 31 28.43 1.79 -4.42
CA THR A 31 27.29 0.87 -4.38
C THR A 31 27.73 -0.58 -4.45
N ALA A 32 28.73 -0.90 -5.27
CA ALA A 32 29.34 -2.24 -5.28
C ALA A 32 30.04 -2.56 -3.95
N HIS A 33 30.69 -1.57 -3.32
CA HIS A 33 31.33 -1.77 -2.02
C HIS A 33 30.32 -1.88 -0.88
N GLU A 34 29.20 -1.14 -0.92
CA GLU A 34 28.06 -1.32 0.01
C GLU A 34 27.36 -2.67 -0.19
N LEU A 35 27.17 -3.13 -1.44
CA LEU A 35 26.62 -4.45 -1.75
C LEU A 35 27.57 -5.59 -1.31
N GLU A 36 28.87 -5.46 -1.55
CA GLU A 36 29.88 -6.45 -1.11
C GLU A 36 30.08 -6.45 0.41
N THR A 37 30.00 -5.29 1.08
CA THR A 37 30.07 -5.21 2.55
C THR A 37 28.79 -5.72 3.21
N ASN A 38 27.61 -5.48 2.62
CA ASN A 38 26.35 -6.10 3.06
C ASN A 38 26.31 -7.61 2.80
N GLU A 39 26.77 -8.09 1.64
CA GLU A 39 26.86 -9.53 1.39
C GLU A 39 27.82 -10.22 2.37
N ASN A 40 28.96 -9.61 2.66
CA ASN A 40 29.94 -10.16 3.61
C ASN A 40 29.49 -10.05 5.07
N SER A 41 28.66 -9.07 5.44
CA SER A 41 28.04 -8.98 6.77
C SER A 41 26.90 -10.00 6.94
N LEU A 42 26.06 -10.19 5.90
CA LEU A 42 25.01 -11.21 5.83
C LEU A 42 25.58 -12.64 5.89
N LYS A 43 26.69 -12.91 5.18
CA LYS A 43 27.40 -14.21 5.21
C LYS A 43 27.95 -14.57 6.59
N LYS A 44 28.19 -13.59 7.48
CA LYS A 44 28.64 -13.81 8.88
C LYS A 44 27.50 -13.92 9.90
N SER A 45 26.28 -13.51 9.55
CA SER A 45 25.17 -13.28 10.48
C SER A 45 24.25 -14.50 10.69
N VAL A 46 23.95 -15.25 9.62
CA VAL A 46 23.05 -16.41 9.66
C VAL A 46 23.71 -17.64 9.06
N LYS A 47 23.50 -18.81 9.68
CA LYS A 47 24.02 -20.09 9.19
C LYS A 47 23.54 -20.31 7.75
N ALA A 48 24.45 -20.75 6.87
CA ALA A 48 24.17 -20.97 5.44
C ALA A 48 22.92 -21.83 5.18
N GLN A 49 22.68 -22.83 6.03
CA GLN A 49 21.48 -23.68 5.96
C GLN A 49 20.18 -22.89 6.21
N THR A 50 20.12 -22.08 7.27
CA THR A 50 18.95 -21.24 7.60
C THR A 50 18.67 -20.23 6.50
N ARG A 51 19.71 -19.61 5.93
CA ARG A 51 19.57 -18.73 4.75
C ARG A 51 18.89 -19.47 3.59
N LYS A 52 19.37 -20.67 3.27
CA LYS A 52 18.82 -21.50 2.19
C LYS A 52 17.35 -21.87 2.43
N GLU A 53 16.98 -22.20 3.67
CA GLU A 53 15.59 -22.52 4.04
C GLU A 53 14.67 -21.31 3.84
N ILE A 54 15.07 -20.13 4.31
CA ILE A 54 14.28 -18.90 4.19
C ILE A 54 14.12 -18.48 2.71
N VAL A 55 15.20 -18.47 1.93
CA VAL A 55 15.14 -18.09 0.51
C VAL A 55 14.30 -19.09 -0.30
N THR A 56 14.40 -20.39 0.00
CA THR A 56 13.54 -21.41 -0.60
C THR A 56 12.07 -21.14 -0.28
N PHE A 57 11.75 -20.93 1.00
CA PHE A 57 10.38 -20.62 1.43
C PHE A 57 9.82 -19.37 0.74
N PHE A 58 10.59 -18.28 0.68
CA PHE A 58 10.16 -17.05 0.00
C PHE A 58 9.93 -17.26 -1.49
N SER A 59 10.81 -17.99 -2.16
CA SER A 59 10.65 -18.32 -3.59
C SER A 59 9.39 -19.16 -3.85
N GLU A 60 9.13 -20.14 -2.99
CA GLU A 60 7.92 -20.96 -3.06
C GLU A 60 6.65 -20.15 -2.76
N SER A 61 6.72 -19.24 -1.79
CA SER A 61 5.62 -18.34 -1.41
C SER A 61 5.25 -17.39 -2.54
N LEU A 62 6.23 -16.79 -3.22
CA LEU A 62 6.02 -15.97 -4.42
C LEU A 62 5.31 -16.72 -5.55
N SER A 63 5.55 -18.03 -5.65
CA SER A 63 4.86 -18.91 -6.62
C SER A 63 3.53 -19.50 -6.12
N GLY A 64 3.09 -19.13 -4.91
CA GLY A 64 1.85 -19.63 -4.29
C GLY A 64 1.91 -21.09 -3.84
N LYS A 65 3.09 -21.72 -3.78
CA LYS A 65 3.26 -23.15 -3.45
C LYS A 65 3.24 -23.44 -1.95
N THR A 66 3.71 -22.50 -1.13
CA THR A 66 3.72 -22.60 0.33
C THR A 66 3.27 -21.30 0.96
N THR A 67 2.75 -21.39 2.18
CA THR A 67 2.21 -20.24 2.92
C THR A 67 2.74 -20.14 4.35
N THR A 68 3.46 -21.15 4.84
CA THR A 68 3.94 -21.19 6.23
C THR A 68 5.39 -21.66 6.29
N PHE A 69 6.18 -20.94 7.09
CA PHE A 69 7.55 -21.28 7.45
C PHE A 69 7.62 -21.73 8.92
N ASP A 70 8.00 -22.98 9.15
CA ASP A 70 7.95 -23.60 10.49
C ASP A 70 9.31 -23.68 11.19
N ALA A 71 10.42 -23.44 10.49
CA ALA A 71 11.76 -23.51 11.06
C ALA A 71 12.04 -22.34 12.02
N GLY A 72 11.63 -22.53 13.28
CA GLY A 72 11.79 -21.55 14.34
C GLY A 72 13.23 -21.41 14.84
N LYS A 73 13.58 -20.19 15.23
CA LYS A 73 14.79 -19.87 15.99
C LYS A 73 14.42 -18.82 17.03
N PRO A 74 14.33 -19.20 18.32
CA PRO A 74 14.14 -18.24 19.39
C PRO A 74 15.26 -17.19 19.38
N LEU A 75 14.89 -15.92 19.55
CA LEU A 75 15.80 -14.78 19.53
C LEU A 75 15.77 -14.04 20.86
N LYS A 76 16.90 -13.43 21.23
CA LYS A 76 16.92 -12.38 22.24
C LYS A 76 16.33 -11.10 21.64
N LEU A 77 15.69 -10.28 22.46
CA LEU A 77 15.14 -9.00 22.00
C LEU A 77 16.22 -8.08 21.40
N SER A 78 17.44 -8.12 21.93
CA SER A 78 18.59 -7.39 21.38
C SER A 78 19.03 -7.83 19.98
N GLU A 79 18.55 -8.98 19.49
CA GLU A 79 18.87 -9.49 18.16
C GLU A 79 17.78 -9.14 17.12
N VAL A 80 16.62 -8.61 17.54
CA VAL A 80 15.45 -8.42 16.68
C VAL A 80 15.76 -7.53 15.48
N GLU A 81 16.31 -6.33 15.70
CA GLU A 81 16.63 -5.39 14.61
C GLU A 81 17.59 -6.01 13.58
N HIS A 82 18.62 -6.70 14.07
CA HIS A 82 19.54 -7.40 13.19
C HIS A 82 18.85 -8.47 12.32
N TYR A 83 17.92 -9.24 12.90
CA TYR A 83 17.19 -10.24 12.13
C TYR A 83 16.10 -9.65 11.23
N ARG A 84 15.54 -8.48 11.55
CA ARG A 84 14.66 -7.74 10.64
C ARG A 84 15.42 -7.39 9.36
N ASP A 85 16.61 -6.80 9.49
CA ASP A 85 17.47 -6.49 8.35
C ASP A 85 17.79 -7.74 7.52
N VAL A 86 18.21 -8.82 8.19
CA VAL A 86 18.53 -10.08 7.50
C VAL A 86 17.32 -10.63 6.74
N VAL A 87 16.16 -10.74 7.38
CA VAL A 87 14.96 -11.28 6.74
C VAL A 87 14.57 -10.44 5.54
N TRP A 88 14.64 -9.10 5.65
CA TRP A 88 14.36 -8.21 4.53
C TRP A 88 15.34 -8.39 3.36
N GLN A 89 16.63 -8.55 3.63
CA GLN A 89 17.63 -8.81 2.57
C GLN A 89 17.43 -10.17 1.91
N LEU A 90 17.05 -11.21 2.67
CA LEU A 90 16.72 -12.51 2.10
C LEU A 90 15.42 -12.49 1.29
N TRP A 91 14.46 -11.66 1.69
CA TRP A 91 13.26 -11.40 0.89
C TRP A 91 13.64 -10.73 -0.42
N LYS A 92 14.49 -9.70 -0.40
CA LYS A 92 15.03 -9.06 -1.60
C LYS A 92 15.73 -10.05 -2.52
N GLU A 93 16.63 -10.88 -1.99
CA GLU A 93 17.32 -11.92 -2.77
C GLU A 93 16.34 -12.89 -3.46
N ALA A 94 15.34 -13.39 -2.74
CA ALA A 94 14.33 -14.28 -3.32
C ALA A 94 13.53 -13.59 -4.43
N ASN A 95 13.22 -12.30 -4.27
CA ASN A 95 12.52 -11.50 -5.26
C ASN A 95 13.38 -11.21 -6.49
N ASP A 96 14.68 -10.93 -6.32
CA ASP A 96 15.61 -10.71 -7.44
C ASP A 96 15.76 -12.00 -8.28
N GLY A 97 15.76 -13.16 -7.63
CA GLY A 97 15.79 -14.47 -8.29
C GLY A 97 14.44 -14.93 -8.87
N PHE A 98 13.32 -14.30 -8.49
CA PHE A 98 12.00 -14.69 -8.95
C PHE A 98 11.73 -14.21 -10.38
N LYS A 99 11.39 -15.15 -11.26
CA LYS A 99 11.14 -14.92 -12.68
C LYS A 99 9.77 -14.27 -12.90
N GLU A 100 9.79 -12.97 -13.14
CA GLU A 100 8.65 -12.12 -13.49
C GLU A 100 9.18 -10.84 -14.13
N GLU A 101 8.31 -10.06 -14.76
CA GLU A 101 8.66 -8.71 -15.19
C GLU A 101 8.90 -7.82 -13.98
N LYS A 102 10.01 -7.08 -14.00
CA LYS A 102 10.36 -6.12 -12.97
C LYS A 102 9.91 -4.72 -13.37
N LEU A 103 9.75 -3.82 -12.40
CA LEU A 103 9.68 -2.39 -12.65
C LEU A 103 10.91 -1.98 -13.46
N ILE A 104 10.70 -1.13 -14.47
CA ILE A 104 11.81 -0.52 -15.19
C ILE A 104 12.65 0.34 -14.24
N ALA A 105 13.88 0.64 -14.66
CA ALA A 105 14.73 1.56 -13.91
C ALA A 105 14.01 2.90 -13.68
N LEU A 106 14.13 3.43 -12.47
CA LEU A 106 13.52 4.69 -12.10
C LEU A 106 14.30 5.85 -12.75
N ASP A 107 13.59 6.68 -13.52
CA ASP A 107 14.11 7.87 -14.19
C ASP A 107 13.02 8.98 -14.17
N THR A 108 13.27 10.13 -14.79
CA THR A 108 12.34 11.25 -14.89
C THR A 108 11.02 10.82 -15.53
N LEU A 109 9.91 11.14 -14.85
CA LEU A 109 8.56 10.82 -15.29
C LEU A 109 8.26 11.42 -16.66
N SER A 110 8.11 10.56 -17.67
CA SER A 110 7.86 10.95 -19.04
C SER A 110 7.16 9.90 -19.88
N SER A 111 6.79 10.27 -21.11
CA SER A 111 6.25 9.32 -22.07
C SER A 111 7.28 8.25 -22.48
N ALA A 112 8.57 8.48 -22.20
CA ALA A 112 9.64 7.52 -22.42
C ALA A 112 9.87 6.58 -21.22
N SER A 113 9.42 6.96 -20.01
CA SER A 113 9.56 6.15 -18.80
C SER A 113 8.44 5.11 -18.71
N THR A 114 8.36 4.25 -19.73
CA THR A 114 7.26 3.33 -19.98
C THR A 114 7.71 1.88 -19.88
N GLY A 115 6.98 1.07 -19.12
CA GLY A 115 7.12 -0.37 -19.06
C GLY A 115 5.77 -1.06 -19.30
N TYR A 116 5.76 -2.39 -19.21
CA TYR A 116 4.52 -3.16 -19.23
C TYR A 116 4.63 -4.39 -18.35
N TRP A 117 3.49 -4.91 -17.91
CA TRP A 117 3.36 -6.22 -17.29
C TRP A 117 2.32 -7.05 -18.03
N GLU A 118 2.61 -8.33 -18.26
CA GLU A 118 1.60 -9.30 -18.67
C GLU A 118 0.91 -9.81 -17.41
N LEU A 119 -0.42 -9.65 -17.35
CA LEU A 119 -1.21 -10.17 -16.25
C LEU A 119 -1.61 -11.62 -16.59
N PRO A 120 -1.74 -12.51 -15.59
CA PRO A 120 -2.08 -13.90 -15.86
C PRO A 120 -3.40 -14.04 -16.63
N ASP A 121 -3.38 -14.81 -17.72
CA ASP A 121 -4.56 -15.08 -18.56
C ASP A 121 -5.73 -15.69 -17.78
N SER A 122 -5.44 -16.43 -16.70
CA SER A 122 -6.45 -17.00 -15.80
C SER A 122 -7.22 -15.95 -14.99
N LEU A 123 -6.68 -14.73 -14.87
CA LEU A 123 -7.31 -13.61 -14.19
C LEU A 123 -8.01 -12.67 -15.16
N GLU A 124 -7.38 -12.40 -16.30
CA GLU A 124 -7.92 -11.58 -17.38
C GLU A 124 -7.25 -11.96 -18.71
N PRO A 125 -8.00 -12.35 -19.75
CA PRO A 125 -7.43 -12.91 -20.97
C PRO A 125 -6.64 -11.87 -21.78
N ASN A 126 -5.43 -12.22 -22.21
CA ASN A 126 -4.53 -11.39 -23.03
C ASN A 126 -4.26 -9.99 -22.41
N ALA A 127 -4.24 -9.90 -21.08
CA ALA A 127 -4.12 -8.63 -20.38
C ALA A 127 -2.67 -8.14 -20.33
N VAL A 128 -2.35 -7.15 -21.17
CA VAL A 128 -1.10 -6.39 -21.09
C VAL A 128 -1.39 -5.04 -20.43
N MET A 129 -0.69 -4.74 -19.33
CA MET A 129 -0.78 -3.48 -18.60
C MET A 129 0.46 -2.61 -18.88
N PRO A 130 0.43 -1.69 -19.87
CA PRO A 130 1.41 -0.62 -19.96
C PRO A 130 1.35 0.27 -18.72
N TYR A 131 2.48 0.84 -18.32
CA TYR A 131 2.54 1.82 -17.24
C TYR A 131 3.64 2.84 -17.47
N TYR A 132 3.44 4.06 -16.94
CA TYR A 132 4.53 4.99 -16.70
C TYR A 132 5.07 4.79 -15.28
N TRP A 133 6.38 4.75 -15.13
CA TRP A 133 7.09 4.67 -13.85
C TRP A 133 8.21 5.71 -13.83
N GLY A 134 8.15 6.69 -12.94
CA GLY A 134 9.18 7.73 -12.93
C GLY A 134 9.07 8.78 -11.82
N MET A 135 10.15 9.55 -11.66
CA MET A 135 10.33 10.61 -10.68
C MET A 135 9.82 11.96 -11.21
N LYS A 136 9.12 12.70 -10.36
CA LYS A 136 8.79 14.11 -10.56
C LYS A 136 9.63 14.95 -9.61
N GLY A 137 10.36 15.93 -10.15
CA GLY A 137 11.33 16.73 -9.39
C GLY A 137 12.65 15.99 -9.16
N THR A 138 13.60 16.66 -8.51
CA THR A 138 14.91 16.11 -8.13
C THR A 138 14.95 15.84 -6.63
N ASP A 139 15.67 14.79 -6.23
CA ASP A 139 16.06 14.57 -4.85
C ASP A 139 17.58 14.47 -4.75
N GLU A 140 18.19 15.62 -4.48
CA GLU A 140 19.66 15.75 -4.41
C GLU A 140 20.24 15.12 -3.13
N ALA A 141 19.40 14.83 -2.13
CA ALA A 141 19.81 14.23 -0.87
C ALA A 141 19.74 12.70 -0.88
N GLY A 142 19.15 12.09 -1.92
CA GLY A 142 19.05 10.63 -2.07
C GLY A 142 18.13 9.97 -1.04
N ASN A 143 17.13 10.71 -0.54
CA ASN A 143 16.13 10.19 0.39
C ASN A 143 15.19 9.18 -0.31
N GLU A 144 14.46 8.46 0.51
CA GLU A 144 13.29 7.71 0.04
C GLU A 144 12.14 8.68 -0.30
N LEU A 145 11.46 8.40 -1.42
CA LEU A 145 10.46 9.29 -1.99
C LEU A 145 9.04 8.77 -1.80
N PRO A 146 8.04 9.66 -1.74
CA PRO A 146 6.64 9.25 -1.76
C PRO A 146 6.27 8.59 -3.09
N LEU A 147 5.50 7.52 -3.03
CA LEU A 147 4.95 6.84 -4.21
C LEU A 147 3.47 7.18 -4.40
N PHE A 148 3.11 7.58 -5.61
CA PHE A 148 1.74 7.86 -6.04
C PHE A 148 1.27 6.87 -7.10
N LEU A 149 0.20 6.14 -6.81
CA LEU A 149 -0.57 5.34 -7.78
C LEU A 149 -1.74 6.19 -8.30
N TYR A 150 -1.71 6.54 -9.59
CA TYR A 150 -2.81 7.25 -10.26
C TYR A 150 -3.62 6.31 -11.14
N LEU A 151 -4.95 6.37 -11.03
CA LEU A 151 -5.89 5.60 -11.84
C LEU A 151 -6.72 6.51 -12.75
N HIS A 152 -6.76 6.21 -14.06
CA HIS A 152 -7.48 7.02 -15.06
C HIS A 152 -8.97 6.67 -15.17
N GLY A 153 -9.74 7.46 -15.93
CA GLY A 153 -11.18 7.27 -16.14
C GLY A 153 -11.50 6.21 -17.20
N SER A 154 -12.78 6.02 -17.54
CA SER A 154 -13.23 4.97 -18.47
C SER A 154 -13.40 5.40 -19.94
N GLY A 155 -12.70 6.45 -20.38
CA GLY A 155 -12.62 6.81 -21.80
C GLY A 155 -11.73 5.85 -22.61
N PRO A 156 -11.50 6.14 -23.91
CA PRO A 156 -10.57 5.36 -24.72
C PRO A 156 -9.19 5.27 -24.04
N LYS A 157 -8.72 4.05 -23.74
CA LYS A 157 -7.62 3.83 -22.81
C LYS A 157 -6.31 4.56 -23.16
N GLU A 158 -5.96 4.67 -24.44
CA GLU A 158 -4.76 5.40 -24.90
C GLU A 158 -4.83 6.89 -24.57
N ARG A 159 -6.03 7.48 -24.71
CA ARG A 159 -6.26 8.88 -24.40
C ARG A 159 -6.28 9.12 -22.90
N GLU A 160 -6.95 8.24 -22.15
CA GLU A 160 -7.00 8.32 -20.68
C GLU A 160 -5.61 8.23 -20.07
N TRP A 161 -4.78 7.29 -20.55
CA TRP A 161 -3.44 7.07 -20.04
C TRP A 161 -2.49 8.24 -20.33
N SER A 162 -2.46 8.73 -21.58
CA SER A 162 -1.66 9.91 -21.95
C SER A 162 -2.13 11.19 -21.23
N THR A 163 -3.43 11.34 -21.00
CA THR A 163 -3.98 12.43 -20.19
C THR A 163 -3.55 12.30 -18.72
N GLY A 164 -3.57 11.08 -18.17
CA GLY A 164 -3.11 10.78 -16.82
C GLY A 164 -1.67 11.22 -16.57
N LEU A 165 -0.75 10.96 -17.51
CA LEU A 165 0.64 11.43 -17.43
C LEU A 165 0.72 12.97 -17.34
N ASN A 166 -0.03 13.67 -18.19
CA ASN A 166 -0.06 15.14 -18.20
C ASN A 166 -0.61 15.70 -16.89
N ILE A 167 -1.67 15.11 -16.35
CA ILE A 167 -2.25 15.51 -15.07
C ILE A 167 -1.24 15.28 -13.93
N CYS A 168 -0.62 14.10 -13.87
CA CYS A 168 0.32 13.73 -12.80
C CYS A 168 1.58 14.61 -12.77
N ARG A 169 2.06 15.06 -13.93
CA ARG A 169 3.17 16.01 -14.05
C ARG A 169 2.86 17.40 -13.50
N ASN A 170 1.58 17.78 -13.44
CA ASN A 170 1.15 19.12 -13.05
C ASN A 170 0.72 19.23 -11.58
N PHE A 171 0.53 18.11 -10.88
CA PHE A 171 0.24 18.15 -9.45
C PHE A 171 1.43 18.68 -8.62
N ASP A 172 1.15 19.42 -7.56
CA ASP A 172 2.15 19.92 -6.62
C ASP A 172 2.44 18.91 -5.50
N ASP A 173 3.26 17.90 -5.83
CA ASP A 173 3.73 16.89 -4.87
C ASP A 173 5.20 16.47 -5.07
N ALA A 174 5.94 17.21 -5.89
CA ALA A 174 7.36 16.97 -6.07
C ALA A 174 8.15 17.30 -4.78
N PRO A 175 9.26 16.59 -4.50
CA PRO A 175 9.74 15.41 -5.22
C PRO A 175 8.91 14.15 -4.92
N SER A 176 8.62 13.35 -5.95
CA SER A 176 7.78 12.14 -5.84
C SER A 176 8.05 11.11 -6.92
N VAL A 177 7.58 9.87 -6.72
CA VAL A 177 7.56 8.81 -7.72
C VAL A 177 6.12 8.49 -8.11
N TYR A 178 5.88 8.22 -9.38
CA TYR A 178 4.57 7.85 -9.91
C TYR A 178 4.58 6.47 -10.54
N PHE A 179 3.49 5.73 -10.31
CA PHE A 179 3.05 4.63 -11.15
C PHE A 179 1.70 5.00 -11.78
N ILE A 180 1.65 5.03 -13.12
CA ILE A 180 0.48 5.43 -13.91
C ILE A 180 0.17 4.30 -14.90
N PRO A 181 -0.68 3.33 -14.56
CA PRO A 181 -1.04 2.24 -15.44
C PRO A 181 -2.06 2.69 -16.50
N GLN A 182 -2.02 2.03 -17.64
CA GLN A 182 -3.14 1.95 -18.57
C GLN A 182 -3.97 0.72 -18.21
N ILE A 183 -5.31 0.81 -18.29
CA ILE A 183 -6.16 -0.37 -18.16
C ILE A 183 -5.81 -1.40 -19.25
N PRO A 184 -5.69 -2.71 -18.95
CA PRO A 184 -5.28 -3.69 -19.96
C PRO A 184 -6.32 -3.84 -21.08
N ASN A 185 -7.55 -4.19 -20.69
CA ASN A 185 -8.68 -4.38 -21.58
C ASN A 185 -9.85 -3.45 -21.23
N GLU A 186 -10.61 -3.07 -22.25
CA GLU A 186 -11.85 -2.30 -22.11
C GLU A 186 -13.07 -3.22 -21.92
N GLY A 187 -14.29 -2.65 -21.88
CA GLY A 187 -15.52 -3.41 -21.68
C GLY A 187 -15.68 -3.89 -20.23
N GLU A 188 -16.04 -5.16 -20.04
CA GLU A 188 -16.27 -5.76 -18.71
C GLU A 188 -15.02 -5.75 -17.82
N TYR A 189 -13.82 -5.60 -18.41
CA TYR A 189 -12.55 -5.55 -17.68
C TYR A 189 -12.11 -4.14 -17.27
N TYR A 190 -12.87 -3.11 -17.64
CA TYR A 190 -12.52 -1.71 -17.38
C TYR A 190 -12.85 -1.28 -15.95
N ARG A 191 -12.34 -2.03 -14.96
CA ARG A 191 -12.58 -1.79 -13.54
C ARG A 191 -11.30 -2.02 -12.74
N TRP A 192 -10.74 -0.96 -12.12
CA TRP A 192 -9.46 -1.05 -11.39
C TRP A 192 -9.45 -1.98 -10.17
N TRP A 193 -10.63 -2.40 -9.69
CA TRP A 193 -10.77 -3.25 -8.51
C TRP A 193 -10.75 -4.76 -8.81
N GLN A 194 -10.82 -5.17 -10.08
CA GLN A 194 -10.86 -6.60 -10.43
C GLN A 194 -9.54 -7.32 -10.13
N LYS A 195 -9.63 -8.64 -9.95
CA LYS A 195 -8.55 -9.52 -9.47
C LYS A 195 -7.26 -9.45 -10.29
N ALA A 196 -7.34 -9.26 -11.60
CA ALA A 196 -6.16 -9.08 -12.44
C ALA A 196 -5.40 -7.79 -12.11
N LYS A 197 -6.12 -6.71 -11.81
CA LYS A 197 -5.52 -5.44 -11.37
C LYS A 197 -5.01 -5.56 -9.94
N GLN A 198 -5.70 -6.29 -9.06
CA GLN A 198 -5.20 -6.61 -7.72
C GLN A 198 -3.85 -7.36 -7.75
N PHE A 199 -3.66 -8.30 -8.69
CA PHE A 199 -2.35 -8.92 -8.93
C PHE A 199 -1.26 -7.89 -9.26
N ALA A 200 -1.58 -6.89 -10.10
CA ALA A 200 -0.67 -5.79 -10.41
C ALA A 200 -0.40 -4.90 -9.17
N TRP A 201 -1.37 -4.65 -8.31
CA TRP A 201 -1.19 -3.84 -7.10
C TRP A 201 -0.28 -4.51 -6.08
N GLU A 202 -0.44 -5.82 -5.85
CA GLU A 202 0.47 -6.57 -4.97
C GLU A 202 1.88 -6.64 -5.54
N LYS A 203 2.01 -6.80 -6.87
CA LYS A 203 3.30 -6.74 -7.57
C LYS A 203 3.95 -5.35 -7.45
N LEU A 204 3.18 -4.28 -7.62
CA LEU A 204 3.63 -2.89 -7.46
C LEU A 204 4.14 -2.62 -6.05
N LEU A 205 3.32 -2.92 -5.04
CA LEU A 205 3.69 -2.68 -3.64
C LEU A 205 4.95 -3.48 -3.29
N ARG A 206 5.00 -4.78 -3.60
CA ARG A 206 6.16 -5.62 -3.32
C ARG A 206 7.43 -5.12 -4.02
N GLN A 207 7.38 -4.85 -5.33
CA GLN A 207 8.57 -4.45 -6.07
C GLN A 207 9.02 -3.03 -5.69
N SER A 208 8.10 -2.09 -5.49
CA SER A 208 8.45 -0.71 -5.15
C SER A 208 9.11 -0.58 -3.78
N LEU A 209 8.62 -1.30 -2.77
CA LEU A 209 9.19 -1.27 -1.42
C LEU A 209 10.59 -1.93 -1.35
N LEU A 210 10.90 -2.85 -2.27
CA LEU A 210 12.22 -3.49 -2.38
C LEU A 210 13.30 -2.60 -3.01
N LEU A 211 12.93 -1.48 -3.66
CA LEU A 211 13.88 -0.62 -4.37
C LEU A 211 14.83 0.15 -3.45
N GLY A 212 14.43 0.38 -2.19
CA GLY A 212 15.16 1.28 -1.28
C GLY A 212 15.19 2.74 -1.78
N LYS A 213 14.17 3.12 -2.56
CA LYS A 213 13.94 4.46 -3.12
C LYS A 213 12.57 5.03 -2.77
N ILE A 214 11.70 4.20 -2.20
CA ILE A 214 10.32 4.54 -1.88
C ILE A 214 10.17 4.47 -0.38
N ASP A 215 9.62 5.53 0.22
CA ASP A 215 9.31 5.54 1.64
C ASP A 215 8.07 4.64 1.85
N PRO A 216 8.18 3.52 2.59
CA PRO A 216 7.08 2.59 2.79
C PRO A 216 5.89 3.21 3.52
N ASN A 217 6.10 4.33 4.21
CA ASN A 217 5.07 5.04 4.94
C ASN A 217 4.53 6.26 4.17
N ARG A 218 4.91 6.46 2.91
CA ARG A 218 4.40 7.53 2.04
C ARG A 218 3.96 7.00 0.69
N VAL A 219 3.03 6.03 0.72
CA VAL A 219 2.39 5.48 -0.47
C VAL A 219 0.95 5.99 -0.55
N TYR A 220 0.55 6.48 -1.72
CA TYR A 220 -0.74 7.13 -1.93
C TYR A 220 -1.47 6.55 -3.15
N VAL A 221 -2.79 6.44 -3.08
CA VAL A 221 -3.64 5.99 -4.19
C VAL A 221 -4.73 6.99 -4.50
N PHE A 222 -4.92 7.32 -5.77
CA PHE A 222 -5.94 8.27 -6.19
C PHE A 222 -6.30 8.09 -7.67
N GLY A 223 -7.38 8.73 -8.11
CA GLY A 223 -7.82 8.63 -9.50
C GLY A 223 -9.07 9.44 -9.77
N ILE A 224 -9.43 9.51 -11.06
CA ILE A 224 -10.55 10.33 -11.55
C ILE A 224 -11.57 9.44 -12.24
N SER A 225 -12.87 9.71 -12.03
CA SER A 225 -13.96 8.97 -12.68
C SER A 225 -13.90 7.48 -12.33
N GLU A 226 -13.76 6.56 -13.29
CA GLU A 226 -13.50 5.13 -13.04
C GLU A 226 -12.32 4.91 -12.07
N GLY A 227 -11.23 5.67 -12.22
CA GLY A 227 -10.13 5.70 -11.26
C GLY A 227 -10.51 6.24 -9.87
N GLY A 228 -11.54 7.07 -9.77
CA GLY A 228 -12.14 7.50 -8.50
C GLY A 228 -12.88 6.37 -7.79
N TYR A 229 -13.67 5.56 -8.52
CA TYR A 229 -14.28 4.33 -7.97
C TYR A 229 -13.20 3.34 -7.55
N GLY A 230 -12.22 3.09 -8.42
CA GLY A 230 -11.08 2.21 -8.17
C GLY A 230 -10.30 2.61 -6.93
N SER A 231 -9.84 3.85 -6.85
CA SER A 231 -9.06 4.33 -5.71
C SER A 231 -9.87 4.38 -4.41
N GLN A 232 -11.18 4.60 -4.44
CA GLN A 232 -12.03 4.46 -3.25
C GLN A 232 -12.09 3.02 -2.74
N ARG A 233 -12.28 2.03 -3.63
CA ARG A 233 -12.26 0.61 -3.24
C ARG A 233 -10.89 0.18 -2.72
N LEU A 234 -9.82 0.57 -3.40
CA LEU A 234 -8.45 0.24 -3.01
C LEU A 234 -8.07 0.91 -1.68
N ALA A 235 -8.57 2.11 -1.39
CA ALA A 235 -8.38 2.76 -0.10
C ALA A 235 -8.82 1.86 1.04
N SER A 236 -10.00 1.24 0.94
CA SER A 236 -10.51 0.32 1.97
C SER A 236 -9.85 -1.06 1.95
N PHE A 237 -9.53 -1.59 0.77
CA PHE A 237 -9.02 -2.96 0.63
C PHE A 237 -7.53 -3.11 0.97
N TYR A 238 -6.74 -2.06 0.74
CA TYR A 238 -5.29 -2.02 1.01
C TYR A 238 -4.91 -0.90 2.00
N ALA A 239 -5.84 -0.49 2.87
CA ALA A 239 -5.63 0.63 3.80
C ALA A 239 -4.38 0.50 4.70
N ASP A 240 -3.88 -0.71 4.92
CA ASP A 240 -2.66 -0.98 5.66
C ASP A 240 -1.36 -0.68 4.88
N TYR A 241 -1.43 -0.31 3.60
CA TYR A 241 -0.30 0.13 2.77
C TYR A 241 -0.30 1.63 2.50
N TRP A 242 -1.47 2.28 2.55
CA TRP A 242 -1.58 3.69 2.18
C TRP A 242 -1.29 4.61 3.37
N ALA A 243 -0.65 5.74 3.10
CA ALA A 243 -0.67 6.89 4.00
C ALA A 243 -1.95 7.71 3.79
N ALA A 244 -2.36 7.87 2.53
CA ALA A 244 -3.60 8.56 2.18
C ALA A 244 -4.19 8.09 0.84
N ALA A 245 -5.49 8.27 0.68
CA ALA A 245 -6.20 8.04 -0.57
C ALA A 245 -7.02 9.27 -1.01
N GLY A 246 -7.10 9.52 -2.32
CA GLY A 246 -7.74 10.72 -2.86
C GLY A 246 -8.64 10.51 -4.08
N PRO A 247 -9.65 9.62 -4.05
CA PRO A 247 -10.63 9.49 -5.14
C PRO A 247 -11.28 10.83 -5.53
N MET A 248 -11.47 11.03 -6.85
CA MET A 248 -12.11 12.21 -7.42
C MET A 248 -13.17 11.84 -8.44
N ALA A 249 -14.31 12.52 -8.39
CA ALA A 249 -15.44 12.33 -9.31
C ALA A 249 -15.85 10.86 -9.47
N GLY A 250 -15.72 10.09 -8.38
CA GLY A 250 -16.18 8.71 -8.23
C GLY A 250 -17.31 8.64 -7.21
N GLY A 251 -17.58 7.44 -6.70
CA GLY A 251 -18.55 7.23 -5.63
C GLY A 251 -18.97 5.77 -5.55
N GLU A 252 -18.40 5.04 -4.61
CA GLU A 252 -18.75 3.66 -4.34
C GLU A 252 -19.79 3.55 -3.22
N PRO A 253 -20.80 2.68 -3.36
CA PRO A 253 -21.58 2.24 -2.21
C PRO A 253 -20.63 1.66 -1.14
N LEU A 254 -20.84 2.04 0.13
CA LEU A 254 -19.92 1.69 1.22
C LEU A 254 -19.74 0.17 1.43
N LYS A 255 -20.66 -0.67 0.95
CA LYS A 255 -20.43 -2.13 0.93
C LYS A 255 -19.22 -2.55 0.07
N ASN A 256 -18.82 -1.76 -0.92
CA ASN A 256 -17.67 -2.03 -1.78
C ASN A 256 -16.39 -1.33 -1.30
N ALA A 257 -16.52 -0.41 -0.34
CA ALA A 257 -15.44 0.38 0.23
C ALA A 257 -15.81 0.76 1.69
N PRO A 258 -15.76 -0.19 2.64
CA PRO A 258 -16.15 0.06 4.02
C PRO A 258 -15.29 1.17 4.64
N ALA A 259 -15.95 2.19 5.19
CA ALA A 259 -15.27 3.35 5.77
C ALA A 259 -14.44 2.97 7.01
N GLU A 260 -14.88 1.95 7.75
CA GLU A 260 -14.20 1.37 8.90
C GLU A 260 -12.73 1.04 8.63
N ASN A 261 -12.45 0.49 7.44
CA ASN A 261 -11.10 0.10 7.02
C ASN A 261 -10.14 1.30 6.93
N CYS A 262 -10.67 2.52 6.78
CA CYS A 262 -9.88 3.74 6.61
C CYS A 262 -9.52 4.42 7.95
N SER A 263 -9.69 3.74 9.08
CA SER A 263 -9.40 4.27 10.44
C SER A 263 -8.03 4.94 10.59
N ASN A 264 -7.00 4.43 9.89
CA ASN A 264 -5.61 4.85 10.05
C ASN A 264 -4.97 5.52 8.83
N ILE A 265 -5.77 5.83 7.79
CA ILE A 265 -5.29 6.57 6.62
C ILE A 265 -5.95 7.94 6.57
N ALA A 266 -5.34 8.89 5.88
CA ALA A 266 -6.04 10.10 5.47
C ALA A 266 -6.88 9.83 4.21
N PHE A 267 -8.17 10.16 4.23
CA PHE A 267 -9.09 9.88 3.13
C PHE A 267 -9.73 11.15 2.57
N SER A 268 -9.46 11.47 1.31
CA SER A 268 -10.13 12.54 0.58
C SER A 268 -11.08 11.96 -0.46
N LEU A 269 -12.28 12.53 -0.60
CA LEU A 269 -13.17 12.22 -1.72
C LEU A 269 -13.80 13.52 -2.23
N ARG A 270 -13.52 13.87 -3.48
CA ARG A 270 -13.93 15.16 -4.05
C ARG A 270 -14.78 14.94 -5.30
N THR A 271 -16.02 15.41 -5.26
CA THR A 271 -17.00 15.20 -6.34
C THR A 271 -17.76 16.50 -6.60
N GLY A 272 -18.15 16.79 -7.85
CA GLY A 272 -18.99 17.95 -8.13
C GLY A 272 -20.42 17.77 -7.59
N ASP A 273 -21.03 18.80 -7.02
CA ASP A 273 -22.38 18.69 -6.46
C ASP A 273 -23.45 18.42 -7.53
N LYS A 274 -23.16 18.72 -8.80
CA LYS A 274 -24.00 18.40 -9.97
C LYS A 274 -23.58 17.13 -10.70
N ASP A 275 -22.58 16.39 -10.21
CA ASP A 275 -22.20 15.09 -10.77
C ASP A 275 -23.16 13.98 -10.30
N THR A 276 -24.35 13.95 -10.90
CA THR A 276 -25.42 13.00 -10.57
C THR A 276 -25.28 11.65 -11.28
N GLY A 277 -24.32 11.52 -12.21
CA GLY A 277 -24.11 10.29 -12.96
C GLY A 277 -23.77 9.13 -12.03
N PHE A 278 -24.49 8.01 -12.13
CA PHE A 278 -24.33 6.86 -11.23
C PHE A 278 -24.36 7.23 -9.73
N TYR A 279 -25.10 8.29 -9.37
CA TYR A 279 -25.27 8.73 -7.98
C TYR A 279 -23.98 9.20 -7.29
N ARG A 280 -22.95 9.61 -8.04
CA ARG A 280 -21.64 10.01 -7.47
C ARG A 280 -21.74 11.07 -6.37
N ASN A 281 -22.51 12.13 -6.60
CA ASN A 281 -22.73 13.16 -5.59
C ASN A 281 -23.45 12.62 -4.34
N THR A 282 -24.51 11.83 -4.51
CA THR A 282 -25.27 11.20 -3.42
C THR A 282 -24.37 10.26 -2.60
N LEU A 283 -23.65 9.36 -3.27
CA LEU A 283 -22.74 8.41 -2.63
C LEU A 283 -21.59 9.13 -1.91
N THR A 284 -21.06 10.21 -2.48
CA THR A 284 -20.08 11.08 -1.78
C THR A 284 -20.67 11.65 -0.50
N GLY A 285 -21.94 12.06 -0.51
CA GLY A 285 -22.67 12.50 0.68
C GLY A 285 -22.76 11.40 1.75
N TYR A 286 -23.09 10.16 1.37
CA TYR A 286 -23.16 9.03 2.30
C TYR A 286 -21.79 8.64 2.87
N VAL A 287 -20.73 8.73 2.06
CA VAL A 287 -19.36 8.54 2.52
C VAL A 287 -19.01 9.61 3.56
N ARG A 288 -19.35 10.89 3.32
CA ARG A 288 -19.14 11.96 4.29
C ARG A 288 -19.86 11.68 5.62
N GLU A 289 -21.15 11.34 5.58
CA GLU A 289 -21.93 11.01 6.78
C GLU A 289 -21.28 9.87 7.59
N ALA A 290 -20.79 8.82 6.92
CA ALA A 290 -20.15 7.69 7.59
C ALA A 290 -18.81 8.08 8.23
N PHE A 291 -17.95 8.81 7.51
CA PHE A 291 -16.65 9.26 8.04
C PHE A 291 -16.80 10.29 9.16
N ASP A 292 -17.74 11.24 9.06
CA ASP A 292 -18.04 12.20 10.12
C ASP A 292 -18.45 11.45 11.41
N SER A 293 -19.33 10.46 11.28
CA SER A 293 -19.81 9.64 12.39
C SER A 293 -18.70 8.80 13.03
N LEU A 294 -17.87 8.14 12.21
CA LEU A 294 -16.75 7.33 12.69
C LEU A 294 -15.67 8.18 13.36
N ALA A 295 -15.31 9.34 12.80
CA ALA A 295 -14.36 10.26 13.40
C ALA A 295 -14.88 10.83 14.74
N HIS A 296 -16.19 11.07 14.87
CA HIS A 296 -16.80 11.48 16.13
C HIS A 296 -16.75 10.38 17.19
N GLN A 297 -17.01 9.12 16.81
CA GLN A 297 -16.97 7.96 17.71
C GLN A 297 -15.54 7.58 18.12
N HIS A 298 -14.56 7.83 17.26
CA HIS A 298 -13.16 7.47 17.46
C HIS A 298 -12.24 8.69 17.29
N PRO A 299 -12.21 9.63 18.26
CA PRO A 299 -11.37 10.83 18.17
C PRO A 299 -9.90 10.50 17.89
N GLY A 300 -9.33 11.16 16.87
CA GLY A 300 -7.96 10.94 16.42
C GLY A 300 -7.80 9.94 15.27
N TYR A 301 -8.87 9.24 14.89
CA TYR A 301 -8.92 8.33 13.74
C TYR A 301 -9.79 8.88 12.61
N PHE A 302 -9.78 8.19 11.46
CA PHE A 302 -10.59 8.53 10.29
C PHE A 302 -10.35 9.96 9.79
N THR A 303 -9.08 10.37 9.66
CA THR A 303 -8.75 11.69 9.10
C THR A 303 -9.33 11.80 7.69
N HIS A 304 -10.18 12.79 7.43
CA HIS A 304 -10.84 12.86 6.13
C HIS A 304 -11.12 14.29 5.62
N LYS A 305 -11.28 14.39 4.30
CA LYS A 305 -11.71 15.58 3.57
C LYS A 305 -12.66 15.17 2.44
N ILE A 306 -13.96 15.15 2.72
CA ILE A 306 -14.97 14.67 1.77
C ILE A 306 -15.87 15.84 1.37
N GLU A 307 -15.87 16.17 0.09
CA GLU A 307 -16.41 17.43 -0.41
C GLU A 307 -17.30 17.23 -1.65
N LEU A 308 -18.48 17.88 -1.61
CA LEU A 308 -19.26 18.20 -2.81
C LEU A 308 -18.91 19.62 -3.25
N ILE A 309 -18.32 19.75 -4.43
CA ILE A 309 -17.83 21.03 -4.95
C ILE A 309 -18.98 21.79 -5.61
N PRO A 310 -19.39 22.96 -5.08
CA PRO A 310 -20.58 23.67 -5.56
C PRO A 310 -20.49 24.10 -7.03
N GLY A 311 -21.57 23.85 -7.78
CA GLY A 311 -21.72 24.25 -9.17
C GLY A 311 -20.96 23.38 -10.18
N MET A 312 -20.18 22.41 -9.71
CA MET A 312 -19.37 21.57 -10.59
C MET A 312 -20.09 20.27 -10.94
N GLY A 313 -19.94 19.86 -12.21
CA GLY A 313 -20.38 18.55 -12.69
C GLY A 313 -19.27 17.50 -12.57
N HIS A 314 -19.15 16.64 -13.57
CA HIS A 314 -18.16 15.55 -13.54
C HIS A 314 -16.71 16.04 -13.44
N SER A 315 -16.38 17.12 -14.14
CA SER A 315 -15.07 17.74 -14.05
C SER A 315 -15.01 18.72 -12.89
N ILE A 316 -13.96 18.62 -12.08
CA ILE A 316 -13.68 19.50 -10.95
C ILE A 316 -12.25 20.02 -11.05
N ASP A 317 -11.87 20.96 -10.18
CA ASP A 317 -10.45 21.26 -9.99
C ASP A 317 -9.76 20.14 -9.21
N TYR A 318 -8.95 19.33 -9.92
CA TYR A 318 -8.24 18.20 -9.33
C TYR A 318 -7.02 18.61 -8.50
N ARG A 319 -6.41 19.78 -8.79
CA ARG A 319 -5.10 20.22 -8.25
C ARG A 319 -4.97 20.15 -6.72
N PRO A 320 -6.03 20.41 -5.92
CA PRO A 320 -5.92 20.35 -4.46
C PRO A 320 -5.67 18.95 -3.86
N THR A 321 -5.80 17.86 -4.63
CA THR A 321 -5.79 16.50 -4.08
C THR A 321 -4.40 16.07 -3.59
N THR A 322 -3.38 15.98 -4.44
CA THR A 322 -2.07 15.45 -4.01
C THR A 322 -1.31 16.37 -3.02
N PRO A 323 -1.44 17.71 -3.05
CA PRO A 323 -0.86 18.57 -2.01
C PRO A 323 -1.44 18.30 -0.62
N TRP A 324 -2.69 17.82 -0.54
CA TRP A 324 -3.30 17.38 0.72
C TRP A 324 -2.81 15.98 1.10
N LEU A 325 -2.80 15.02 0.16
CA LEU A 325 -2.34 13.65 0.43
C LEU A 325 -0.90 13.61 0.96
N LYS A 326 0.02 14.36 0.36
CA LYS A 326 1.47 14.32 0.69
C LYS A 326 1.80 14.79 2.10
N GLN A 327 0.84 15.39 2.82
CA GLN A 327 1.00 15.85 4.21
C GLN A 327 0.94 14.70 5.22
N TYR A 328 0.45 13.53 4.80
CA TYR A 328 0.21 12.39 5.68
C TYR A 328 1.27 11.32 5.50
N VAL A 329 1.63 10.69 6.62
CA VAL A 329 2.56 9.57 6.71
C VAL A 329 1.82 8.44 7.40
N ARG A 330 1.93 7.22 6.87
CA ARG A 330 1.32 6.02 7.43
C ARG A 330 1.92 5.72 8.80
N ASN A 331 1.07 5.37 9.76
CA ASN A 331 1.51 4.67 10.96
C ASN A 331 1.47 3.15 10.68
N PRO A 332 2.61 2.45 10.57
CA PRO A 332 2.60 1.00 10.33
C PRO A 332 2.19 0.18 11.55
N TYR A 333 2.17 0.78 12.75
CA TYR A 333 1.89 0.12 14.03
C TYR A 333 0.76 0.81 14.81
N PRO A 334 -0.45 0.98 14.23
CA PRO A 334 -1.53 1.64 14.92
C PRO A 334 -2.00 0.82 16.13
N LYS A 335 -2.36 1.52 17.20
CA LYS A 335 -2.90 0.90 18.44
C LYS A 335 -4.39 0.62 18.36
N TYR A 336 -5.07 1.18 17.37
CA TYR A 336 -6.46 0.88 17.05
C TYR A 336 -6.55 0.48 15.59
N VAL A 337 -7.21 -0.63 15.30
CA VAL A 337 -7.46 -1.12 13.94
C VAL A 337 -8.93 -1.46 13.83
N SER A 338 -9.59 -0.94 12.80
CA SER A 338 -10.95 -1.30 12.42
C SER A 338 -10.88 -1.84 11.00
N TRP A 339 -11.32 -3.10 10.81
CA TRP A 339 -11.17 -3.80 9.54
C TRP A 339 -12.34 -4.74 9.26
N GLU A 340 -13.16 -4.39 8.27
CA GLU A 340 -14.06 -5.32 7.60
C GLU A 340 -13.30 -6.04 6.48
N ASN A 341 -13.07 -7.34 6.63
CA ASN A 341 -12.54 -8.19 5.57
C ASN A 341 -13.68 -8.59 4.63
N PHE A 342 -13.72 -7.95 3.47
CA PHE A 342 -14.78 -8.12 2.48
C PHE A 342 -14.24 -8.70 1.16
N GLU A 343 -15.15 -9.28 0.38
CA GLU A 343 -14.88 -9.82 -0.94
C GLU A 343 -14.69 -8.71 -1.98
N MET A 344 -13.65 -8.82 -2.80
CA MET A 344 -13.44 -8.00 -3.99
C MET A 344 -12.97 -8.86 -5.17
N ASP A 345 -13.87 -9.13 -6.10
CA ASP A 345 -13.67 -9.97 -7.29
C ASP A 345 -13.20 -11.41 -7.00
N GLY A 346 -13.84 -12.04 -6.01
CA GLY A 346 -13.54 -13.37 -5.47
C GLY A 346 -12.39 -13.40 -4.47
N LEU A 347 -11.75 -12.26 -4.19
CA LEU A 347 -10.58 -12.18 -3.33
C LEU A 347 -10.91 -11.57 -1.97
N TYR A 348 -10.19 -12.04 -0.95
CA TYR A 348 -10.20 -11.50 0.40
C TYR A 348 -8.76 -11.26 0.82
N ARG A 349 -8.53 -10.20 1.60
CA ARG A 349 -7.21 -9.93 2.18
C ARG A 349 -6.90 -11.00 3.22
N LYS A 350 -5.66 -11.51 3.20
CA LYS A 350 -5.17 -12.48 4.20
C LYS A 350 -4.68 -11.81 5.49
N GLY A 351 -4.36 -10.52 5.44
CA GLY A 351 -3.94 -9.78 6.62
C GLY A 351 -4.11 -8.27 6.42
N PHE A 352 -4.11 -7.57 7.55
CA PHE A 352 -4.30 -6.13 7.65
C PHE A 352 -3.59 -5.61 8.90
N TYR A 353 -2.66 -4.66 8.72
CA TYR A 353 -1.71 -4.21 9.74
C TYR A 353 -0.93 -5.38 10.39
N ASN A 354 -1.23 -5.72 11.64
CA ASN A 354 -0.58 -6.79 12.40
C ASN A 354 -1.50 -7.99 12.63
N LEU A 355 -2.67 -8.04 11.98
CA LEU A 355 -3.61 -9.17 12.05
C LEU A 355 -3.54 -10.00 10.77
N TYR A 356 -3.41 -11.32 10.90
CA TYR A 356 -3.41 -12.29 9.81
C TYR A 356 -4.52 -13.31 10.00
N VAL A 357 -5.33 -13.52 8.97
CA VAL A 357 -6.43 -14.50 8.92
C VAL A 357 -5.87 -15.80 8.39
N LYS A 358 -5.60 -16.73 9.30
CA LYS A 358 -5.10 -18.09 8.99
C LYS A 358 -6.24 -18.99 8.52
N GLU A 359 -7.39 -18.87 9.17
CA GLU A 359 -8.63 -19.55 8.79
C GLU A 359 -9.80 -18.55 8.91
N ARG A 360 -10.65 -18.49 7.90
CA ARG A 360 -11.82 -17.60 7.87
C ARG A 360 -12.91 -18.03 8.84
N SER A 361 -13.82 -17.12 9.17
CA SER A 361 -15.00 -17.42 9.99
C SER A 361 -16.05 -18.27 9.28
N ASP A 362 -15.98 -18.36 7.94
CA ASP A 362 -16.92 -19.14 7.13
C ASP A 362 -16.24 -20.09 6.14
N GLU A 363 -16.90 -21.20 5.83
CA GLU A 363 -16.41 -22.19 4.85
C GLU A 363 -16.84 -21.88 3.42
N GLU A 364 -17.91 -21.10 3.23
CA GLU A 364 -18.51 -20.84 1.92
C GLU A 364 -17.95 -19.59 1.21
N GLY A 365 -17.09 -18.80 1.86
CA GLY A 365 -16.48 -17.61 1.28
C GLY A 365 -17.46 -16.46 0.99
N LYS A 366 -18.60 -16.43 1.69
CA LYS A 366 -19.71 -15.48 1.48
C LYS A 366 -19.85 -14.46 2.60
N SER A 367 -19.28 -14.72 3.78
CA SER A 367 -19.36 -13.82 4.91
C SER A 367 -18.26 -12.76 4.87
N ARG A 368 -18.59 -11.61 5.45
CA ARG A 368 -17.64 -10.54 5.77
C ARG A 368 -17.36 -10.62 7.25
N THR A 369 -16.10 -10.58 7.64
CA THR A 369 -15.72 -10.57 9.06
C THR A 369 -15.19 -9.20 9.42
N TYR A 370 -15.75 -8.60 10.46
CA TYR A 370 -15.28 -7.36 11.06
C TYR A 370 -14.38 -7.67 12.25
N TYR A 371 -13.17 -7.11 12.21
CA TYR A 371 -12.17 -7.15 13.27
C TYR A 371 -11.98 -5.73 13.79
N GLU A 372 -12.19 -5.53 15.08
CA GLU A 372 -11.84 -4.28 15.76
C GLU A 372 -10.85 -4.59 16.88
N MET A 373 -9.65 -4.02 16.77
CA MET A 373 -8.56 -4.26 17.70
C MET A 373 -8.14 -2.96 18.37
N SER A 374 -7.89 -3.04 19.67
CA SER A 374 -7.28 -1.95 20.46
C SER A 374 -6.15 -2.50 21.32
N ILE A 375 -5.05 -1.75 21.43
CA ILE A 375 -3.89 -2.08 22.25
C ILE A 375 -3.64 -0.97 23.26
N SER A 376 -3.68 -1.30 24.55
CA SER A 376 -3.40 -0.38 25.66
C SER A 376 -2.37 -1.01 26.59
N GLY A 377 -1.16 -0.47 26.59
CA GLY A 377 0.00 -1.12 27.20
C GLY A 377 0.19 -2.53 26.63
N ASN A 378 0.15 -3.52 27.52
CA ASN A 378 0.26 -4.95 27.17
C ASN A 378 -1.09 -5.67 27.10
N HIS A 379 -2.20 -4.93 27.05
CA HIS A 379 -3.52 -5.49 26.86
C HIS A 379 -4.00 -5.28 25.42
N ILE A 380 -4.31 -6.37 24.74
CA ILE A 380 -4.88 -6.40 23.41
C ILE A 380 -6.34 -6.83 23.55
N SER A 381 -7.25 -6.01 23.04
CA SER A 381 -8.66 -6.36 22.88
C SER A 381 -8.96 -6.52 21.41
N LEU A 382 -9.55 -7.67 21.04
CA LEU A 382 -10.00 -7.96 19.68
C LEU A 382 -11.48 -8.33 19.72
N LYS A 383 -12.31 -7.53 19.05
CA LYS A 383 -13.70 -7.86 18.76
C LYS A 383 -13.78 -8.44 17.36
N VAL A 384 -14.53 -9.54 17.21
CA VAL A 384 -14.72 -10.20 15.92
C VAL A 384 -16.18 -10.56 15.73
N ASP A 385 -16.77 -10.05 14.64
CA ASP A 385 -18.17 -10.24 14.28
C ASP A 385 -18.30 -10.57 12.78
N ASP A 386 -19.25 -11.43 12.42
CA ASP A 386 -19.74 -11.52 11.04
C ASP A 386 -20.64 -10.32 10.74
N VAL A 387 -20.55 -9.79 9.52
CA VAL A 387 -21.31 -8.62 9.07
C VAL A 387 -22.30 -9.00 7.99
N VAL A 388 -23.56 -8.64 8.19
CA VAL A 388 -24.63 -8.77 7.20
C VAL A 388 -25.12 -7.38 6.80
N TYR A 389 -25.16 -7.14 5.49
CA TYR A 389 -25.69 -5.91 4.91
C TYR A 389 -27.14 -6.10 4.49
N GLU A 390 -27.98 -5.14 4.85
CA GLU A 390 -29.35 -5.02 4.36
C GLU A 390 -29.48 -3.69 3.62
N ALA A 391 -29.77 -3.75 2.32
CA ALA A 391 -29.93 -2.55 1.51
C ALA A 391 -31.20 -1.79 1.94
N THR A 392 -31.01 -0.59 2.46
CA THR A 392 -32.10 0.30 2.91
C THR A 392 -32.52 1.29 1.83
N GLU A 393 -31.70 1.46 0.80
CA GLU A 393 -31.98 2.32 -0.34
C GLU A 393 -31.49 1.66 -1.63
N LYS A 394 -32.38 1.58 -2.62
CA LYS A 394 -32.10 1.05 -3.95
C LYS A 394 -32.60 2.00 -5.02
N ASP A 395 -31.80 2.19 -6.05
CA ASP A 395 -32.22 2.87 -7.26
C ASP A 395 -33.29 2.04 -8.01
N GLN A 396 -34.33 2.73 -8.49
CA GLN A 396 -35.43 2.09 -9.23
C GLN A 396 -35.07 1.75 -10.68
N ARG A 397 -34.05 2.40 -11.27
CA ARG A 397 -33.75 2.25 -12.70
C ARG A 397 -32.82 1.07 -12.99
N TRP A 398 -31.80 0.88 -12.16
CA TRP A 398 -30.72 -0.09 -12.34
C TRP A 398 -30.61 -1.08 -11.17
N GLY A 399 -31.40 -0.88 -10.11
CA GLY A 399 -31.35 -1.74 -8.92
C GLY A 399 -30.09 -1.56 -8.08
N ILE A 400 -29.36 -0.46 -8.25
CA ILE A 400 -28.13 -0.18 -7.51
C ILE A 400 -28.48 0.03 -6.04
N GLU A 401 -27.91 -0.79 -5.16
CA GLU A 401 -28.02 -0.62 -3.72
C GLU A 401 -27.06 0.49 -3.27
N MET A 402 -27.60 1.56 -2.69
CA MET A 402 -26.85 2.79 -2.41
C MET A 402 -26.55 2.98 -0.91
N LYS A 403 -27.50 2.60 -0.05
CA LYS A 403 -27.39 2.72 1.41
C LYS A 403 -27.73 1.39 2.09
N PHE A 404 -27.10 1.14 3.22
CA PHE A 404 -27.18 -0.16 3.90
C PHE A 404 -27.27 0.01 5.41
N ALA A 405 -28.03 -0.87 6.05
CA ALA A 405 -27.92 -1.16 7.47
C ALA A 405 -26.97 -2.35 7.65
N LYS A 406 -26.12 -2.30 8.68
CA LYS A 406 -25.25 -3.42 9.07
C LYS A 406 -25.83 -4.12 10.30
N LYS A 407 -25.81 -5.45 10.28
CA LYS A 407 -26.09 -6.31 11.44
C LYS A 407 -24.83 -7.10 11.75
N TYR A 408 -24.50 -7.17 13.03
CA TYR A 408 -23.32 -7.86 13.53
C TYR A 408 -23.75 -9.09 14.32
N ALA A 409 -23.07 -10.21 14.09
CA ALA A 409 -23.25 -11.45 14.83
C ALA A 409 -21.89 -11.96 15.27
N GLN A 410 -21.81 -12.51 16.49
CA GLN A 410 -20.55 -13.04 16.98
C GLN A 410 -20.08 -14.22 16.10
N VAL A 411 -18.80 -14.24 15.75
CA VAL A 411 -18.19 -15.38 15.05
C VAL A 411 -18.04 -16.59 15.96
N HIS A 412 -18.18 -17.79 15.39
CA HIS A 412 -18.04 -19.07 16.10
C HIS A 412 -16.95 -19.97 15.55
N LYS A 413 -16.24 -19.49 14.53
CA LYS A 413 -15.15 -20.20 13.84
C LYS A 413 -14.13 -19.19 13.35
N GLY A 414 -12.92 -19.69 13.11
CA GLY A 414 -11.84 -18.98 12.45
C GLY A 414 -10.56 -19.03 13.28
N LYS A 415 -9.46 -18.63 12.66
CA LYS A 415 -8.15 -18.63 13.30
C LYS A 415 -7.38 -17.43 12.81
N VAL A 416 -6.90 -16.63 13.76
CA VAL A 416 -6.12 -15.44 13.46
C VAL A 416 -4.79 -15.46 14.19
N VAL A 417 -3.82 -14.79 13.61
CA VAL A 417 -2.52 -14.52 14.21
C VAL A 417 -2.40 -13.01 14.40
N ILE A 418 -2.12 -12.60 15.64
CA ILE A 418 -1.79 -11.22 15.97
C ILE A 418 -0.28 -11.14 16.09
N TYR A 419 0.35 -10.52 15.11
CA TYR A 419 1.77 -10.24 15.11
C TYR A 419 2.08 -9.04 16.03
N LEU A 420 3.26 -9.08 16.65
CA LEU A 420 3.67 -8.15 17.70
C LEU A 420 5.13 -7.71 17.54
N CYS A 421 5.37 -6.45 17.89
CA CYS A 421 6.67 -5.82 18.06
C CYS A 421 6.66 -4.91 19.29
N ASP A 422 7.81 -4.35 19.62
CA ASP A 422 8.05 -3.35 20.66
C ASP A 422 7.25 -2.06 20.47
N GLU A 423 7.01 -1.65 19.22
CA GLU A 423 6.11 -0.52 18.92
C GLU A 423 4.65 -0.80 19.30
N LEU A 424 4.24 -2.08 19.39
CA LEU A 424 2.87 -2.49 19.71
C LEU A 424 2.69 -2.86 21.19
N VAL A 425 3.63 -3.56 21.81
CA VAL A 425 3.58 -4.01 23.21
C VAL A 425 4.98 -4.12 23.80
N ASP A 426 5.11 -4.09 25.13
CA ASP A 426 6.35 -4.41 25.81
C ASP A 426 6.57 -5.94 25.83
N LEU A 427 7.46 -6.43 24.97
CA LEU A 427 7.82 -7.85 24.86
C LEU A 427 8.64 -8.38 26.06
N THR A 428 9.09 -7.51 26.97
CA THR A 428 9.75 -7.93 28.22
C THR A 428 8.75 -8.38 29.28
N GLU A 429 7.50 -7.93 29.17
CA GLU A 429 6.42 -8.17 30.11
C GLU A 429 5.39 -9.18 29.59
N LYS A 430 4.43 -9.55 30.44
CA LYS A 430 3.30 -10.39 30.01
C LYS A 430 2.36 -9.59 29.12
N VAL A 431 1.87 -10.22 28.05
CA VAL A 431 0.83 -9.70 27.18
C VAL A 431 -0.47 -10.44 27.47
N THR A 432 -1.58 -9.71 27.53
CA THR A 432 -2.93 -10.26 27.67
C THR A 432 -3.70 -10.03 26.38
N LEU A 433 -4.36 -11.06 25.85
CA LEU A 433 -5.31 -10.94 24.74
C LEU A 433 -6.71 -11.32 25.21
N THR A 434 -7.65 -10.43 24.94
CA THR A 434 -9.09 -10.66 25.11
C THR A 434 -9.75 -10.69 23.74
N VAL A 435 -10.52 -11.74 23.45
CA VAL A 435 -11.36 -11.84 22.24
C VAL A 435 -12.82 -11.85 22.65
N ASN A 436 -13.63 -10.94 22.10
CA ASN A 436 -15.07 -10.81 22.40
C ASN A 436 -15.36 -10.82 23.91
N GLY A 437 -14.56 -10.06 24.68
CA GLY A 437 -14.68 -9.94 26.14
C GLY A 437 -14.11 -11.11 26.96
N LYS A 438 -13.65 -12.20 26.32
CA LYS A 438 -13.04 -13.35 27.01
C LYS A 438 -11.53 -13.34 26.89
N LYS A 439 -10.83 -13.49 28.03
CA LYS A 439 -9.37 -13.64 28.03
C LYS A 439 -8.98 -14.99 27.43
N VAL A 440 -8.23 -14.95 26.33
CA VAL A 440 -7.82 -16.15 25.56
C VAL A 440 -6.32 -16.41 25.65
N PHE A 441 -5.53 -15.41 26.02
CA PHE A 441 -4.09 -15.55 26.24
C PHE A 441 -3.62 -14.61 27.36
N GLU A 442 -2.71 -15.11 28.19
CA GLU A 442 -1.94 -14.31 29.13
C GLU A 442 -0.56 -14.95 29.30
N GLY A 443 0.49 -14.23 28.93
CA GLY A 443 1.84 -14.77 29.04
C GLY A 443 2.89 -13.90 28.37
N LYS A 444 4.15 -14.25 28.57
CA LYS A 444 5.26 -13.57 27.90
C LYS A 444 5.44 -14.14 26.49
N VAL A 445 5.29 -13.29 25.48
CA VAL A 445 5.49 -13.67 24.08
C VAL A 445 6.98 -13.64 23.77
N LYS A 446 7.49 -14.64 23.03
CA LYS A 446 8.92 -14.75 22.70
C LYS A 446 9.17 -14.33 21.26
N ALA A 447 10.27 -13.63 21.04
CA ALA A 447 10.78 -13.36 19.71
C ALA A 447 11.27 -14.64 19.03
N ASP A 448 10.87 -14.85 17.79
CA ASP A 448 11.23 -16.00 16.97
C ASP A 448 11.38 -15.59 15.51
N LEU A 449 12.47 -16.04 14.88
CA LEU A 449 12.76 -15.80 13.47
C LEU A 449 11.61 -16.19 12.54
N LYS A 450 10.87 -17.27 12.85
CA LYS A 450 9.76 -17.72 12.01
C LYS A 450 8.66 -16.67 11.88
N ASN A 451 8.43 -15.84 12.91
CA ASN A 451 7.38 -14.83 12.87
C ASN A 451 7.75 -13.71 11.89
N MET A 452 9.03 -13.31 11.86
CA MET A 452 9.52 -12.31 10.90
C MET A 452 9.47 -12.84 9.47
N VAL A 453 9.87 -14.09 9.25
CA VAL A 453 9.81 -14.73 7.93
C VAL A 453 8.36 -14.83 7.43
N ASN A 454 7.44 -15.33 8.25
CA ASN A 454 6.03 -15.45 7.87
C ASN A 454 5.38 -14.07 7.64
N SER A 455 5.57 -13.11 8.54
CA SER A 455 5.00 -11.77 8.36
C SER A 455 5.57 -11.04 7.14
N CYS A 456 6.87 -11.20 6.85
CA CYS A 456 7.48 -10.68 5.63
C CYS A 456 6.83 -11.25 4.36
N ALA A 457 6.59 -12.56 4.30
CA ALA A 457 5.95 -13.20 3.15
C ALA A 457 4.48 -12.77 2.97
N VAL A 458 3.78 -12.51 4.08
CA VAL A 458 2.37 -12.07 4.06
C VAL A 458 2.22 -10.61 3.65
N PHE A 459 3.06 -9.71 4.20
CA PHE A 459 2.87 -8.26 4.08
C PHE A 459 3.84 -7.58 3.11
N PHE A 460 4.95 -8.23 2.73
CA PHE A 460 5.96 -7.72 1.79
C PHE A 460 6.38 -6.25 2.05
N ASP A 461 6.47 -5.88 3.32
CA ASP A 461 6.66 -4.51 3.76
C ASP A 461 7.76 -4.46 4.83
N PRO A 462 8.80 -3.63 4.67
CA PRO A 462 9.93 -3.57 5.59
C PRO A 462 9.54 -3.14 7.01
N GLN A 463 8.39 -2.46 7.18
CA GLN A 463 7.87 -2.09 8.50
C GLN A 463 7.12 -3.26 9.16
N ARG A 464 6.75 -4.33 8.45
CA ARG A 464 5.89 -5.40 8.99
C ARG A 464 6.61 -6.73 9.16
N LEU A 465 7.84 -6.66 9.68
CA LEU A 465 8.64 -7.81 10.10
C LEU A 465 8.51 -7.97 11.62
N TYR A 466 7.58 -8.82 12.03
CA TYR A 466 7.21 -8.94 13.43
C TYR A 466 7.95 -10.11 14.12
N PRO A 467 8.70 -9.87 15.21
CA PRO A 467 9.42 -10.93 15.92
C PRO A 467 8.51 -11.86 16.73
N ALA A 468 7.33 -11.40 17.14
CA ALA A 468 6.44 -12.10 18.06
C ALA A 468 5.05 -12.26 17.45
N ALA A 469 4.30 -13.26 17.93
CA ALA A 469 2.93 -13.49 17.50
C ALA A 469 2.11 -14.23 18.58
N ILE A 470 0.80 -14.01 18.59
CA ILE A 470 -0.19 -14.79 19.33
C ILE A 470 -1.16 -15.39 18.31
N GLU A 471 -1.28 -16.71 18.27
CA GLU A 471 -2.28 -17.40 17.47
C GLU A 471 -3.51 -17.69 18.33
N VAL A 472 -4.71 -17.43 17.81
CA VAL A 472 -5.97 -17.61 18.52
C VAL A 472 -7.04 -18.21 17.62
N GLU A 473 -7.79 -19.17 18.17
CA GLU A 473 -9.01 -19.70 17.58
C GLU A 473 -10.22 -18.86 18.02
N LEU A 474 -11.05 -18.49 17.06
CA LEU A 474 -12.29 -17.75 17.29
C LEU A 474 -13.39 -18.76 17.67
N LYS A 475 -13.96 -18.62 18.87
CA LYS A 475 -14.94 -19.55 19.47
C LYS A 475 -16.16 -18.82 20.02
#